data_AF-A0A2N1TJZ1-F1
#
_entry.id   AF-A0A2N1TJZ1-F1
#
_cell.length_a   1.000
_cell.length_b   1.000
_cell.length_c   1.000
_cell.angle_alpha   90.00
_cell.angle_beta   90.00
_cell.angle_gamma   90.00
#
_symmetry.space_group_name_H-M   'P 1'
#
loop_
_entity.id
_entity.type
_entity.pdbx_description
1 polymer ?
#
loop_
_entity_poly.entity_id
_entity_poly.type
_entity_poly.pdbx_seq_one_letter_code
_entity_poly.pdbx_strand_id
1 'polypeptide(L)'
;MLIPWVYFLKEEEQLLLEGFTKKWTINGPGSVFVKPMISARVRRGVSLSPTEFAKIRNLLTGNIKVEKGPCFFFLEAYEEVLKIYDVIVLRHNEYVRVIDRSTGIIRVVAGPTNVVLSASEEVLQAPTVGVNIDEHTAVLVRNTSDGSLRLVTENKVFFPAANEEIEEVRRKILLEEHESVVIKGKDGRFRIVHGSKNENAFFLQPYEMLLCMRWSSGIHKEKRELKITHIDSRPKFMWYEFGVRTKDNVELILGVTFFWQIDNIGQMISTTDDAPGDICSHARSMIIQSVSKAPLEVFLDSFNDVVRESINDSTDPFYVQRGVRIHSVEVRSVSCKEESTQGILQEIIQETTNRLNRLQKQQSENEVRLNEVKGNFEIERQMGALLEIQRENALKQAKTTGESEAVRVAQFFETLSDSLSEPEKINIFNTLKKVEYIEKLGRSNANMFFTPSDVDLRIEARPKS
;
A
#
# COMPACT_ATOMS: atom_id res chain seq x y z
N MET A 1 96.10 -44.32 -12.05
CA MET A 1 94.98 -45.19 -11.66
C MET A 1 93.81 -44.28 -11.31
N LEU A 2 92.79 -44.18 -12.16
CA LEU A 2 91.62 -43.33 -11.89
C LEU A 2 90.63 -44.16 -11.08
N ILE A 3 90.51 -43.89 -9.78
CA ILE A 3 89.64 -44.64 -8.86
C ILE A 3 88.18 -44.26 -9.19
N PRO A 4 87.32 -45.21 -9.60
CA PRO A 4 85.91 -44.93 -9.86
C PRO A 4 85.18 -44.58 -8.56
N TRP A 5 84.19 -43.70 -8.66
CA TRP A 5 83.34 -43.33 -7.52
C TRP A 5 82.19 -44.32 -7.39
N VAL A 6 81.84 -44.69 -6.16
CA VAL A 6 80.76 -45.66 -5.87
C VAL A 6 79.56 -44.91 -5.28
N TYR A 7 78.40 -45.08 -5.90
CA TYR A 7 77.12 -44.55 -5.41
C TYR A 7 76.21 -45.72 -5.00
N PHE A 8 75.59 -45.61 -3.83
CA PHE A 8 74.58 -46.56 -3.36
C PHE A 8 73.21 -45.88 -3.48
N LEU A 9 72.34 -46.42 -4.33
CA LEU A 9 71.01 -45.90 -4.58
C LEU A 9 69.98 -46.73 -3.80
N LYS A 10 69.11 -46.04 -3.08
CA LYS A 10 67.91 -46.63 -2.48
C LYS A 10 66.80 -46.84 -3.51
N GLU A 11 65.71 -47.51 -3.11
CA GLU A 11 64.56 -47.83 -3.98
C GLU A 11 63.90 -46.59 -4.62
N GLU A 12 63.94 -45.44 -3.95
CA GLU A 12 63.37 -44.18 -4.45
C GLU A 12 64.40 -43.24 -5.08
N GLU A 13 65.67 -43.65 -5.18
CA GLU A 13 66.76 -42.81 -5.66
C GLU A 13 67.16 -43.19 -7.10
N GLN A 14 67.49 -42.17 -7.87
CA GLN A 14 67.95 -42.28 -9.25
C GLN A 14 69.27 -41.52 -9.40
N LEU A 15 70.24 -42.13 -10.07
CA LEU A 15 71.48 -41.46 -10.43
C LEU A 15 71.35 -40.86 -11.82
N LEU A 16 71.46 -39.53 -11.91
CA LEU A 16 71.60 -38.81 -13.16
C LEU A 16 73.09 -38.68 -13.50
N LEU A 17 73.49 -39.21 -14.65
CA LEU A 17 74.86 -39.22 -15.12
C LEU A 17 75.00 -38.33 -16.36
N GLU A 18 76.01 -37.48 -16.35
CA GLU A 18 76.35 -36.56 -17.44
C GLU A 18 77.78 -36.85 -17.91
N GLY A 19 77.88 -37.46 -19.10
CA GLY A 19 79.15 -37.67 -19.80
C GLY A 19 79.38 -36.60 -20.87
N PHE A 20 80.49 -36.71 -21.60
CA PHE A 20 80.90 -35.72 -22.61
C PHE A 20 79.88 -35.45 -23.73
N THR A 21 79.03 -36.43 -24.07
CA THR A 21 78.11 -36.32 -25.21
C THR A 21 76.65 -36.65 -24.88
N LYS A 22 76.38 -37.33 -23.77
CA LYS A 22 75.02 -37.77 -23.41
C LYS A 22 74.78 -37.75 -21.91
N LYS A 23 73.51 -37.52 -21.55
CA LYS A 23 72.97 -37.74 -20.21
C LYS A 23 72.18 -39.06 -20.21
N TRP A 24 72.29 -39.83 -19.14
CA TRP A 24 71.47 -41.02 -18.93
C TRP A 24 71.20 -41.21 -17.44
N THR A 25 70.21 -42.04 -17.12
CA THR A 25 69.80 -42.30 -15.75
C THR A 25 69.95 -43.76 -15.39
N ILE A 26 70.18 -44.02 -14.10
CA ILE A 26 70.18 -45.37 -13.52
C ILE A 26 69.26 -45.34 -12.30
N ASN A 27 68.21 -46.15 -12.32
CA ASN A 27 67.24 -46.24 -11.23
C ASN A 27 67.77 -47.20 -10.16
N GLY A 28 67.57 -46.88 -8.88
CA GLY A 28 67.81 -47.80 -7.79
C GLY A 28 66.77 -48.92 -7.70
N PRO A 29 66.91 -49.83 -6.71
CA PRO A 29 68.01 -49.93 -5.75
C PRO A 29 69.26 -50.61 -6.35
N GLY A 30 70.45 -50.23 -5.88
CA GLY A 30 71.70 -50.88 -6.29
C GLY A 30 72.95 -50.03 -6.09
N SER A 31 74.13 -50.63 -6.30
CA SER A 31 75.41 -49.91 -6.31
C SER A 31 75.88 -49.66 -7.74
N VAL A 32 76.32 -48.43 -8.01
CA VAL A 32 76.76 -47.99 -9.35
C VAL A 32 78.18 -47.43 -9.26
N PHE A 33 79.06 -47.96 -10.11
CA PHE A 33 80.41 -47.43 -10.29
C PHE A 33 80.43 -46.38 -11.41
N VAL A 34 80.85 -45.17 -11.09
CA VAL A 34 80.93 -44.06 -12.03
C VAL A 34 82.40 -43.72 -12.32
N LYS A 35 82.75 -43.58 -13.61
CA LYS A 35 84.11 -43.20 -14.02
C LYS A 35 84.39 -41.73 -13.65
N PRO A 36 85.62 -41.35 -13.27
CA PRO A 36 85.92 -39.99 -12.77
C PRO A 36 85.67 -38.82 -13.74
N MET A 37 85.50 -39.08 -15.05
CA MET A 37 85.17 -38.06 -16.04
C MET A 37 83.65 -37.88 -16.26
N ILE A 38 82.80 -38.61 -15.52
CA ILE A 38 81.34 -38.53 -15.64
C ILE A 38 80.82 -37.81 -14.39
N SER A 39 80.09 -36.73 -14.58
CA SER A 39 79.41 -36.03 -13.49
C SER A 39 78.20 -36.86 -13.06
N ALA A 40 78.03 -37.04 -11.76
CA ALA A 40 76.95 -37.85 -11.19
C ALA A 40 76.18 -37.07 -10.12
N ARG A 41 74.86 -37.06 -10.23
CA ARG A 41 73.97 -36.42 -9.26
C ARG A 41 72.86 -37.39 -8.87
N VAL A 42 72.73 -37.64 -7.57
CA VAL A 42 71.60 -38.40 -7.02
C VAL A 42 70.38 -37.47 -6.99
N ARG A 43 69.25 -37.94 -7.50
CA ARG A 43 67.93 -37.30 -7.38
C ARG A 43 66.90 -38.33 -6.94
N ARG A 44 65.86 -37.91 -6.22
CA ARG A 44 64.75 -38.80 -5.86
C ARG A 44 63.74 -38.88 -6.99
N GLY A 45 63.07 -40.03 -7.09
CA GLY A 45 61.88 -40.17 -7.93
C GLY A 45 60.76 -39.24 -7.47
N VAL A 46 59.82 -38.98 -8.37
CA VAL A 46 58.68 -38.10 -8.12
C VAL A 46 57.52 -38.99 -7.68
N SER A 47 56.98 -38.70 -6.50
CA SER A 47 55.77 -39.34 -5.98
C SER A 47 54.62 -38.35 -6.10
N LEU A 48 53.53 -38.75 -6.75
CA LEU A 48 52.30 -37.96 -6.87
C LEU A 48 51.19 -38.63 -6.09
N SER A 49 50.51 -37.87 -5.24
CA SER A 49 49.30 -38.32 -4.55
C SER A 49 48.11 -38.41 -5.53
N PRO A 50 46.99 -39.08 -5.17
CA PRO A 50 45.79 -39.17 -6.01
C PRO A 50 45.18 -37.81 -6.40
N THR A 51 45.50 -36.76 -5.63
CA THR A 51 45.01 -35.39 -5.80
C THR A 51 46.02 -34.48 -6.49
N GLU A 52 47.14 -35.01 -6.99
CA GLU A 52 48.19 -34.23 -7.63
C GLU A 52 48.47 -34.70 -9.06
N PHE A 53 48.95 -33.77 -9.89
CA PHE A 53 49.52 -34.06 -11.20
C PHE A 53 50.77 -33.20 -11.44
N ALA A 54 51.72 -33.71 -12.23
CA ALA A 54 52.93 -32.98 -12.58
C ALA A 54 52.97 -32.67 -14.07
N LYS A 55 53.40 -31.45 -14.42
CA LYS A 55 53.82 -31.12 -15.78
C LYS A 55 55.34 -31.30 -15.89
N ILE A 56 55.76 -32.18 -16.79
CA ILE A 56 57.16 -32.57 -17.01
C ILE A 56 57.60 -32.04 -18.36
N ARG A 57 58.72 -31.33 -18.42
CA ARG A 57 59.29 -30.82 -19.66
C ARG A 57 60.48 -31.65 -20.08
N ASN A 58 60.49 -32.07 -21.33
CA ASN A 58 61.68 -32.64 -21.95
C ASN A 58 62.58 -31.50 -22.47
N LEU A 59 63.80 -31.42 -21.98
CA LEU A 59 64.79 -30.39 -22.28
C LEU A 59 65.34 -30.48 -23.72
N LEU A 60 65.26 -31.65 -24.37
CA LEU A 60 65.74 -31.81 -25.76
C LEU A 60 64.69 -31.41 -26.78
N THR A 61 63.43 -31.82 -26.56
CA THR A 61 62.34 -31.59 -27.52
C THR A 61 61.48 -30.38 -27.19
N GLY A 62 61.54 -29.89 -25.93
CA GLY A 62 60.64 -28.86 -25.42
C GLY A 62 59.23 -29.36 -25.10
N ASN A 63 58.91 -30.62 -25.41
CA ASN A 63 57.58 -31.20 -25.20
C ASN A 63 57.25 -31.30 -23.71
N ILE A 64 56.00 -30.97 -23.38
CA ILE A 64 55.47 -31.06 -22.01
C ILE A 64 54.55 -32.27 -21.93
N LYS A 65 54.85 -33.19 -21.01
CA LYS A 65 54.02 -34.34 -20.66
C LYS A 65 53.32 -34.08 -19.32
N VAL A 66 52.13 -34.65 -19.14
CA VAL A 66 51.39 -34.57 -17.88
C VAL A 66 51.28 -35.97 -17.29
N GLU A 67 51.70 -36.11 -16.03
CA GLU A 67 51.54 -37.34 -15.26
C GLU A 67 50.56 -37.13 -14.11
N LYS A 68 49.58 -38.01 -13.99
CA LYS A 68 48.50 -37.94 -12.99
C LYS A 68 48.75 -38.98 -11.90
N GLY A 69 48.62 -38.58 -10.63
CA GLY A 69 48.68 -39.52 -9.52
C GLY A 69 47.43 -40.43 -9.40
N PRO A 70 47.48 -41.45 -8.53
CA PRO A 70 48.60 -41.82 -7.68
C PRO A 70 49.65 -42.61 -8.46
N CYS A 71 50.88 -42.11 -8.51
CA CYS A 71 51.97 -42.81 -9.16
C CYS A 71 53.32 -42.38 -8.59
N PHE A 72 54.27 -43.31 -8.59
CA PHE A 72 55.67 -43.02 -8.41
C PHE A 72 56.39 -43.25 -9.74
N PHE A 73 57.16 -42.28 -10.19
CA PHE A 73 57.93 -42.42 -11.42
C PHE A 73 59.30 -41.77 -11.30
N PHE A 74 60.23 -42.28 -12.09
CA PHE A 74 61.54 -41.68 -12.27
C PHE A 74 61.55 -40.81 -13.52
N LEU A 75 62.18 -39.64 -13.45
CA LEU A 75 62.36 -38.77 -14.61
C LEU A 75 63.37 -39.40 -15.59
N GLU A 76 63.19 -39.16 -16.87
CA GLU A 76 64.23 -39.46 -17.87
C GLU A 76 65.42 -38.48 -17.75
N ALA A 77 66.52 -38.79 -18.44
CA ALA A 77 67.78 -38.05 -18.31
C ALA A 77 67.69 -36.58 -18.73
N TYR A 78 66.74 -36.25 -19.61
CA TYR A 78 66.51 -34.90 -20.12
C TYR A 78 65.15 -34.34 -19.68
N GLU A 79 64.56 -34.89 -18.64
CA GLU A 79 63.28 -34.41 -18.10
C GLU A 79 63.46 -33.65 -16.80
N GLU A 80 62.66 -32.59 -16.67
CA GLU A 80 62.50 -31.82 -15.44
C GLU A 80 61.02 -31.66 -15.09
N VAL A 81 60.69 -31.68 -13.80
CA VAL A 81 59.35 -31.31 -13.32
C VAL A 81 59.28 -29.79 -13.31
N LEU A 82 58.35 -29.22 -14.09
CA LEU A 82 58.10 -27.78 -14.06
C LEU A 82 57.42 -27.39 -12.75
N LYS A 83 56.29 -28.02 -12.48
CA LYS A 83 55.47 -27.77 -11.29
C LYS A 83 54.52 -28.94 -11.04
N ILE A 84 54.30 -29.21 -9.76
CA ILE A 84 53.25 -30.11 -9.27
C ILE A 84 52.02 -29.24 -8.97
N TYR A 85 50.87 -29.69 -9.43
CA TYR A 85 49.59 -29.02 -9.32
C TYR A 85 48.60 -29.93 -8.61
N ASP A 86 47.71 -29.33 -7.84
CA ASP A 86 46.54 -30.03 -7.31
C ASP A 86 45.52 -30.24 -8.42
N VAL A 87 44.94 -31.44 -8.46
CA VAL A 87 43.81 -31.80 -9.31
C VAL A 87 42.62 -30.94 -8.90
N ILE A 88 41.99 -30.28 -9.88
CA ILE A 88 40.84 -29.42 -9.64
C ILE A 88 39.63 -30.32 -9.42
N VAL A 89 39.16 -30.41 -8.18
CA VAL A 89 37.97 -31.17 -7.82
C VAL A 89 36.74 -30.28 -7.99
N LEU A 90 35.85 -30.64 -8.91
CA LEU A 90 34.60 -29.93 -9.14
C LEU A 90 33.44 -30.69 -8.49
N ARG A 91 32.66 -29.99 -7.66
CA ARG A 91 31.39 -30.50 -7.12
C ARG A 91 30.29 -30.49 -8.20
N HIS A 92 29.15 -31.10 -7.89
CA HIS A 92 28.03 -31.25 -8.83
C HIS A 92 27.52 -29.93 -9.44
N ASN A 93 27.61 -28.82 -8.70
CA ASN A 93 27.17 -27.49 -9.12
C ASN A 93 28.33 -26.55 -9.47
N GLU A 94 29.54 -27.06 -9.67
CA GLU A 94 30.72 -26.26 -9.97
C GLU A 94 31.22 -26.53 -11.39
N TYR A 95 31.83 -25.50 -11.99
CA TYR A 95 32.47 -25.60 -13.28
C TYR A 95 33.78 -24.81 -13.31
N VAL A 96 34.66 -25.17 -14.24
CA VAL A 96 35.91 -24.43 -14.50
C VAL A 96 36.06 -24.20 -16.00
N ARG A 97 36.57 -23.02 -16.36
CA ARG A 97 36.96 -22.70 -17.74
C ARG A 97 38.46 -22.87 -17.87
N VAL A 98 38.86 -23.66 -18.85
CA VAL A 98 40.25 -23.96 -19.15
C VAL A 98 40.54 -23.45 -20.54
N ILE A 99 41.66 -22.74 -20.69
CA ILE A 99 42.14 -22.26 -21.99
C ILE A 99 43.41 -23.01 -22.35
N ASP A 100 43.45 -23.53 -23.57
CA ASP A 100 44.68 -24.03 -24.16
C ASP A 100 45.47 -22.85 -24.72
N ARG A 101 46.64 -22.54 -24.14
CA ARG A 101 47.50 -21.43 -24.57
C ARG A 101 48.06 -21.59 -25.98
N SER A 102 48.14 -22.82 -26.48
CA SER A 102 48.69 -23.10 -27.81
C SER A 102 47.68 -22.87 -28.93
N THR A 103 46.41 -23.23 -28.69
CA THR A 103 45.33 -23.13 -29.67
C THR A 103 44.40 -21.95 -29.42
N GLY A 104 44.39 -21.39 -28.21
CA GLY A 104 43.42 -20.39 -27.75
C GLY A 104 42.03 -20.97 -27.47
N ILE A 105 41.83 -22.28 -27.62
CA ILE A 105 40.52 -22.92 -27.44
C ILE A 105 40.17 -22.96 -25.96
N ILE A 106 38.98 -22.46 -25.63
CA ILE A 106 38.41 -22.55 -24.29
C ILE A 106 37.53 -23.79 -24.24
N ARG A 107 37.66 -24.59 -23.18
CA ARG A 107 36.68 -25.63 -22.84
C ARG A 107 36.15 -25.40 -21.43
N VAL A 108 34.89 -25.75 -21.24
CA VAL A 108 34.22 -25.68 -19.95
C VAL A 108 34.02 -27.09 -19.44
N VAL A 109 34.44 -27.33 -18.21
CA VAL A 109 34.24 -28.62 -17.55
C VAL A 109 33.30 -28.42 -16.37
N ALA A 110 32.15 -29.09 -16.40
CA ALA A 110 31.19 -29.11 -15.30
C ALA A 110 31.43 -30.35 -14.42
N GLY A 111 31.20 -30.20 -13.12
CA GLY A 111 31.26 -31.32 -12.18
C GLY A 111 30.03 -32.24 -12.23
N PRO A 112 30.02 -33.33 -11.44
CA PRO A 112 31.07 -33.74 -10.50
C PRO A 112 32.21 -34.47 -11.23
N THR A 113 33.40 -33.87 -11.28
CA THR A 113 34.57 -34.46 -11.96
C THR A 113 35.88 -33.88 -11.46
N ASN A 114 36.96 -34.63 -11.68
CA ASN A 114 38.31 -34.22 -11.34
C ASN A 114 39.02 -33.75 -12.62
N VAL A 115 39.37 -32.47 -12.68
CA VAL A 115 39.98 -31.86 -13.86
C VAL A 115 41.49 -31.84 -13.71
N VAL A 116 42.15 -32.51 -14.65
CA VAL A 116 43.60 -32.46 -14.85
C VAL A 116 43.86 -31.59 -16.08
N LEU A 117 44.77 -30.63 -15.96
CA LEU A 117 45.14 -29.76 -17.07
C LEU A 117 46.11 -30.48 -18.01
N SER A 118 45.85 -30.39 -19.30
CA SER A 118 46.77 -30.84 -20.34
C SER A 118 48.04 -29.97 -20.39
N ALA A 119 49.01 -30.39 -21.19
CA ALA A 119 50.33 -29.77 -21.29
C ALA A 119 50.26 -28.23 -21.45
N SER A 120 49.50 -27.76 -22.44
CA SER A 120 49.33 -26.35 -22.80
C SER A 120 48.12 -25.67 -22.15
N GLU A 121 47.36 -26.39 -21.31
CA GLU A 121 46.16 -25.86 -20.68
C GLU A 121 46.47 -25.10 -19.39
N GLU A 122 45.75 -23.99 -19.21
CA GLU A 122 45.75 -23.17 -18.01
C GLU A 122 44.31 -22.87 -17.57
N VAL A 123 44.14 -22.66 -16.27
CA VAL A 123 42.86 -22.25 -15.68
C VAL A 123 42.62 -20.79 -16.04
N LEU A 124 41.52 -20.51 -16.74
CA LEU A 124 41.13 -19.16 -17.10
C LEU A 124 40.47 -18.44 -15.92
N GLN A 125 39.68 -19.17 -15.12
CA GLN A 125 39.01 -18.67 -13.92
C GLN A 125 38.96 -19.77 -12.86
N ALA A 126 39.01 -19.41 -11.58
CA ALA A 126 38.86 -20.36 -10.50
C ALA A 126 37.53 -21.14 -10.61
N PRO A 127 37.44 -22.38 -10.06
CA PRO A 127 36.19 -23.11 -9.98
C PRO A 127 35.06 -22.23 -9.46
N THR A 128 34.00 -22.13 -10.25
CA THR A 128 32.88 -21.22 -10.00
C THR A 128 31.60 -22.04 -9.89
N VAL A 129 30.68 -21.60 -9.03
CA VAL A 129 29.38 -22.23 -8.89
C VAL A 129 28.48 -21.84 -10.08
N GLY A 130 27.82 -22.83 -10.68
CA GLY A 130 26.80 -22.62 -11.71
C GLY A 130 25.56 -21.92 -11.14
N VAL A 131 24.80 -21.27 -12.01
CA VAL A 131 23.59 -20.56 -11.58
C VAL A 131 22.42 -21.53 -11.59
N ASN A 132 21.72 -21.67 -10.46
CA ASN A 132 20.51 -22.49 -10.41
C ASN A 132 19.35 -21.71 -11.06
N ILE A 133 18.87 -22.21 -12.21
CA ILE A 133 17.71 -21.66 -12.91
C ILE A 133 16.48 -22.39 -12.36
N ASP A 134 15.51 -21.61 -11.90
CA ASP A 134 14.25 -22.07 -11.34
C ASP A 134 13.09 -21.23 -11.86
N GLU A 135 11.89 -21.39 -11.29
CA GLU A 135 10.72 -20.62 -11.70
C GLU A 135 10.89 -19.10 -11.58
N HIS A 136 11.75 -18.64 -10.66
CA HIS A 136 11.95 -17.23 -10.31
C HIS A 136 13.25 -16.63 -10.86
N THR A 137 14.14 -17.47 -11.38
CA THR A 137 15.52 -17.10 -11.73
C THR A 137 15.84 -17.55 -13.14
N ALA A 138 16.27 -16.63 -13.99
CA ALA A 138 16.73 -16.88 -15.34
C ALA A 138 18.14 -16.31 -15.54
N VAL A 139 18.85 -16.77 -16.57
CA VAL A 139 20.19 -16.28 -16.90
C VAL A 139 20.19 -15.65 -18.28
N LEU A 140 20.65 -14.41 -18.37
CA LEU A 140 20.94 -13.75 -19.63
C LEU A 140 22.38 -14.08 -20.02
N VAL A 141 22.53 -14.70 -21.18
CA VAL A 141 23.80 -15.20 -21.69
C VAL A 141 24.17 -14.44 -22.94
N ARG A 142 25.43 -14.00 -23.01
CA ARG A 142 26.03 -13.37 -24.17
C ARG A 142 26.93 -14.36 -24.89
N ASN A 143 26.73 -14.51 -26.18
CA ASN A 143 27.65 -15.24 -27.04
C ASN A 143 28.84 -14.33 -27.39
N THR A 144 30.04 -14.76 -27.05
CA THR A 144 31.28 -14.02 -27.27
C THR A 144 31.68 -13.95 -28.74
N SER A 145 31.16 -14.86 -29.59
CA SER A 145 31.51 -14.93 -31.02
C SER A 145 30.75 -13.91 -31.88
N ASP A 146 29.46 -13.70 -31.62
CA ASP A 146 28.58 -12.82 -32.42
C ASP A 146 27.98 -11.66 -31.61
N GLY A 147 28.16 -11.64 -30.29
CA GLY A 147 27.57 -10.65 -29.40
C GLY A 147 26.07 -10.80 -29.17
N SER A 148 25.46 -11.89 -29.63
CA SER A 148 24.03 -12.15 -29.44
C SER A 148 23.71 -12.43 -27.97
N LEU A 149 22.53 -12.01 -27.53
CA LEU A 149 22.01 -12.26 -26.19
C LEU A 149 20.87 -13.27 -26.27
N ARG A 150 20.86 -14.25 -25.38
CA ARG A 150 19.76 -15.20 -25.20
C ARG A 150 19.40 -15.34 -23.73
N LEU A 151 18.12 -15.50 -23.45
CA LEU A 151 17.61 -15.75 -22.10
C LEU A 151 17.44 -17.26 -21.91
N VAL A 152 17.94 -17.79 -20.80
CA VAL A 152 17.78 -19.20 -20.41
C VAL A 152 16.84 -19.28 -19.22
N THR A 153 15.73 -20.00 -19.40
CA THR A 153 14.67 -20.17 -18.38
C THR A 153 14.40 -21.64 -18.05
N GLU A 154 15.11 -22.58 -18.67
CA GLU A 154 14.95 -24.01 -18.41
C GLU A 154 15.50 -24.38 -17.02
N ASN A 155 14.67 -25.02 -16.19
CA ASN A 155 15.06 -25.42 -14.83
C ASN A 155 16.26 -26.38 -14.85
N LYS A 156 17.44 -25.87 -14.50
CA LYS A 156 18.69 -26.63 -14.38
C LYS A 156 19.76 -25.79 -13.70
N VAL A 157 20.83 -26.43 -13.25
CA VAL A 157 22.08 -25.72 -12.94
C VAL A 157 22.72 -25.34 -14.27
N PHE A 158 22.77 -24.03 -14.54
CA PHE A 158 23.32 -23.49 -15.78
C PHE A 158 24.83 -23.27 -15.67
N PHE A 159 25.53 -23.77 -16.68
CA PHE A 159 26.95 -23.54 -16.92
C PHE A 159 27.10 -22.89 -18.30
N PRO A 160 27.85 -21.79 -18.43
CA PRO A 160 28.09 -21.17 -19.73
C PRO A 160 28.94 -22.10 -20.61
N ALA A 161 28.65 -22.14 -21.91
CA ALA A 161 29.53 -22.80 -22.88
C ALA A 161 30.86 -22.03 -23.08
N ALA A 162 31.77 -22.60 -23.89
CA ALA A 162 33.09 -22.02 -24.13
C ALA A 162 33.06 -20.57 -24.65
N ASN A 163 32.15 -20.32 -25.60
CA ASN A 163 31.90 -19.04 -26.25
C ASN A 163 30.72 -18.28 -25.62
N GLU A 164 30.36 -18.60 -24.38
CA GLU A 164 29.29 -17.94 -23.66
C GLU A 164 29.81 -17.26 -22.40
N GLU A 165 29.17 -16.16 -22.07
CA GLU A 165 29.42 -15.39 -20.86
C GLU A 165 28.09 -15.05 -20.20
N ILE A 166 28.04 -15.15 -18.88
CA ILE A 166 26.86 -14.77 -18.11
C ILE A 166 26.88 -13.25 -17.97
N GLU A 167 25.95 -12.58 -18.63
CA GLU A 167 25.83 -11.12 -18.59
C GLU A 167 25.07 -10.68 -17.33
N GLU A 168 23.96 -11.35 -17.02
CA GLU A 168 23.07 -10.97 -15.93
C GLU A 168 22.27 -12.18 -15.42
N VAL A 169 22.09 -12.28 -14.10
CA VAL A 169 21.09 -13.20 -13.50
C VAL A 169 19.80 -12.41 -13.29
N ARG A 170 18.76 -12.76 -14.04
CA ARG A 170 17.47 -12.05 -14.04
C ARG A 170 16.49 -12.72 -13.10
N ARG A 171 15.79 -11.90 -12.31
CA ARG A 171 14.66 -12.35 -11.51
C ARG A 171 13.36 -12.20 -12.31
N LYS A 172 12.42 -13.10 -12.06
CA LYS A 172 11.06 -13.02 -12.60
C LYS A 172 10.40 -11.76 -12.04
N ILE A 173 9.84 -10.96 -12.93
CA ILE A 173 9.05 -9.80 -12.55
C ILE A 173 7.66 -10.31 -12.23
N LEU A 174 7.18 -9.98 -11.03
CA LEU A 174 5.84 -10.27 -10.55
C LEU A 174 5.09 -8.94 -10.46
N LEU A 175 3.91 -8.88 -11.06
CA LEU A 175 3.02 -7.72 -11.04
C LEU A 175 1.75 -8.05 -10.27
N GLU A 176 1.40 -7.18 -9.33
CA GLU A 176 0.09 -7.21 -8.69
C GLU A 176 -0.99 -6.69 -9.66
N GLU A 177 -2.28 -7.00 -9.41
CA GLU A 177 -3.39 -6.62 -10.29
C GLU A 177 -3.49 -5.09 -10.58
N HIS A 178 -2.93 -4.28 -9.69
CA HIS A 178 -2.92 -2.82 -9.80
C HIS A 178 -1.57 -2.25 -10.27
N GLU A 179 -0.56 -3.11 -10.46
CA GLU A 179 0.75 -2.70 -10.92
C GLU A 179 0.89 -2.88 -12.42
N SER A 180 1.72 -2.05 -13.02
CA SER A 180 2.05 -2.11 -14.42
C SER A 180 3.48 -1.67 -14.61
N VAL A 181 4.18 -2.28 -15.56
CA VAL A 181 5.53 -1.88 -15.92
C VAL A 181 5.60 -1.60 -17.40
N VAL A 182 6.58 -0.79 -17.78
CA VAL A 182 6.80 -0.41 -19.16
C VAL A 182 8.14 -0.95 -19.57
N ILE A 183 8.13 -1.71 -20.65
CA ILE A 183 9.30 -2.39 -21.18
C ILE A 183 9.70 -1.66 -22.45
N LYS A 184 10.96 -1.22 -22.51
CA LYS A 184 11.56 -0.68 -23.73
C LYS A 184 12.19 -1.85 -24.50
N GLY A 185 11.68 -2.09 -25.70
CA GLY A 185 12.20 -3.12 -26.61
C GLY A 185 13.47 -2.69 -27.36
N LYS A 186 14.06 -3.63 -28.09
CA LYS A 186 15.25 -3.41 -28.94
C LYS A 186 15.05 -2.36 -30.02
N ASP A 187 13.84 -2.27 -30.56
CA ASP A 187 13.41 -1.30 -31.58
C ASP A 187 13.09 0.08 -30.99
N GLY A 188 13.24 0.24 -29.67
CA GLY A 188 12.90 1.47 -28.96
C GLY A 188 11.40 1.66 -28.70
N ARG A 189 10.55 0.70 -29.10
CA ARG A 189 9.11 0.77 -28.80
C ARG A 189 8.86 0.41 -27.35
N PHE A 190 7.82 1.03 -26.78
CA PHE A 190 7.35 0.74 -25.44
C PHE A 190 6.24 -0.31 -25.48
N ARG A 191 6.36 -1.32 -24.64
CA ARG A 191 5.33 -2.32 -24.37
C ARG A 191 4.90 -2.19 -22.91
N ILE A 192 3.61 -1.99 -22.68
CA ILE A 192 3.05 -1.87 -21.34
C ILE A 192 2.55 -3.26 -20.94
N VAL A 193 2.95 -3.72 -19.77
CA VAL A 193 2.45 -4.97 -19.19
C VAL A 193 1.71 -4.63 -17.92
N HIS A 194 0.45 -5.04 -17.87
CA HIS A 194 -0.43 -4.85 -16.74
C HIS A 194 -0.49 -6.14 -15.93
N GLY A 195 -0.44 -6.04 -14.60
CA GLY A 195 -0.72 -7.17 -13.75
C GLY A 195 -2.15 -7.63 -13.99
N SER A 196 -2.30 -8.80 -14.62
CA SER A 196 -3.58 -9.45 -14.83
C SER A 196 -3.41 -10.94 -14.58
N LYS A 197 -4.50 -11.67 -14.39
CA LYS A 197 -4.46 -13.11 -14.08
C LYS A 197 -3.72 -13.95 -15.13
N ASN A 198 -3.55 -13.45 -16.37
CA ASN A 198 -2.92 -14.19 -17.46
C ASN A 198 -1.46 -13.79 -17.72
N GLU A 199 -1.02 -12.59 -17.31
CA GLU A 199 0.32 -12.04 -17.63
C GLU A 199 0.95 -11.30 -16.43
N ASN A 200 0.77 -11.81 -15.21
CA ASN A 200 1.33 -11.20 -14.00
C ASN A 200 2.79 -11.56 -13.71
N ALA A 201 3.37 -12.56 -14.40
CA ALA A 201 4.70 -13.06 -14.11
C ALA A 201 5.50 -13.35 -15.38
N PHE A 202 6.63 -12.67 -15.57
CA PHE A 202 7.46 -12.85 -16.77
C PHE A 202 8.93 -12.50 -16.53
N PHE A 203 9.79 -12.96 -17.43
CA PHE A 203 11.17 -12.51 -17.53
C PHE A 203 11.31 -11.50 -18.67
N LEU A 204 12.13 -10.47 -18.47
CA LEU A 204 12.53 -9.58 -19.56
C LEU A 204 13.28 -10.39 -20.62
N GLN A 205 12.91 -10.20 -21.88
CA GLN A 205 13.57 -10.83 -23.02
C GLN A 205 14.93 -10.19 -23.29
N PRO A 206 15.80 -10.82 -24.11
CA PRO A 206 17.06 -10.20 -24.52
C PRO A 206 16.84 -8.80 -25.11
N TYR A 207 17.72 -7.86 -24.79
CA TYR A 207 17.65 -6.44 -25.21
C TYR A 207 16.46 -5.64 -24.66
N GLU A 208 15.55 -6.25 -23.90
CA GLU A 208 14.51 -5.53 -23.19
C GLU A 208 15.04 -4.97 -21.87
N MET A 209 14.54 -3.79 -21.50
CA MET A 209 14.79 -3.16 -20.21
C MET A 209 13.54 -2.50 -19.67
N LEU A 210 13.41 -2.44 -18.35
CA LEU A 210 12.36 -1.65 -17.70
C LEU A 210 12.63 -0.15 -17.89
N LEU A 211 11.59 0.58 -18.28
CA LEU A 211 11.63 2.03 -18.30
C LEU A 211 11.68 2.54 -16.86
N CYS A 212 12.78 3.20 -16.52
CA CYS A 212 12.94 3.89 -15.25
C CYS A 212 12.61 5.37 -15.43
N MET A 213 11.52 5.82 -14.83
CA MET A 213 11.11 7.22 -14.79
C MET A 213 11.65 7.90 -13.53
N ARG A 214 11.85 9.22 -13.60
CA ARG A 214 12.32 10.02 -12.47
C ARG A 214 11.31 11.11 -12.16
N TRP A 215 10.48 10.86 -11.16
CA TRP A 215 9.43 11.78 -10.77
C TRP A 215 9.89 12.73 -9.67
N SER A 216 9.26 13.90 -9.64
CA SER A 216 9.43 14.89 -8.62
C SER A 216 8.89 14.40 -7.28
N SER A 217 9.72 14.51 -6.25
CA SER A 217 9.43 14.06 -4.90
C SER A 217 9.42 15.22 -3.91
N GLY A 218 9.10 14.92 -2.65
CA GLY A 218 9.01 15.94 -1.60
C GLY A 218 7.79 16.85 -1.73
N ILE A 219 7.74 17.85 -0.84
CA ILE A 219 6.62 18.78 -0.69
C ILE A 219 6.65 19.88 -1.77
N HIS A 220 7.83 20.34 -2.18
CA HIS A 220 7.95 21.44 -3.17
C HIS A 220 8.18 20.96 -4.61
N LYS A 221 8.36 19.64 -4.84
CA LYS A 221 8.55 19.04 -6.17
C LYS A 221 9.71 19.63 -6.99
N GLU A 222 10.78 20.08 -6.31
CA GLU A 222 11.93 20.72 -6.98
C GLU A 222 12.93 19.72 -7.57
N LYS A 223 12.96 18.48 -7.04
CA LYS A 223 13.96 17.47 -7.41
C LYS A 223 13.30 16.19 -7.91
N ARG A 224 13.82 15.69 -9.03
CA ARG A 224 13.41 14.43 -9.69
C ARG A 224 14.19 13.23 -9.18
N GLU A 225 14.08 12.96 -7.88
CA GLU A 225 14.84 11.91 -7.20
C GLU A 225 14.10 10.56 -7.12
N LEU A 226 12.77 10.56 -7.28
CA LEU A 226 11.97 9.35 -7.15
C LEU A 226 12.07 8.50 -8.43
N LYS A 227 12.85 7.43 -8.36
CA LYS A 227 12.99 6.45 -9.46
C LYS A 227 11.86 5.44 -9.40
N ILE A 228 11.10 5.33 -10.48
CA ILE A 228 9.95 4.43 -10.58
C ILE A 228 10.07 3.56 -11.82
N THR A 229 9.89 2.27 -11.61
CA THR A 229 9.77 1.24 -12.66
C THR A 229 8.39 0.58 -12.65
N HIS A 230 7.83 0.36 -11.45
CA HIS A 230 6.48 -0.14 -11.23
C HIS A 230 5.50 1.01 -11.03
N ILE A 231 4.51 1.08 -11.91
CA ILE A 231 3.45 2.10 -11.89
C ILE A 231 2.23 1.46 -11.26
N ASP A 232 1.71 2.06 -10.20
CA ASP A 232 0.48 1.63 -9.55
C ASP A 232 -0.68 2.55 -9.98
N SER A 233 -1.73 1.93 -10.52
CA SER A 233 -2.89 2.61 -11.10
C SER A 233 -3.96 3.02 -10.07
N ARG A 234 -3.82 2.62 -8.80
CA ARG A 234 -4.79 2.98 -7.76
C ARG A 234 -4.78 4.48 -7.45
N PRO A 235 -5.89 5.02 -6.93
CA PRO A 235 -5.92 6.32 -6.31
C PRO A 235 -4.84 6.48 -5.24
N LYS A 236 -4.09 7.56 -5.34
CA LYS A 236 -3.02 7.96 -4.43
C LYS A 236 -3.22 9.41 -4.05
N PHE A 237 -2.55 9.83 -2.98
CA PHE A 237 -2.46 11.23 -2.63
C PHE A 237 -1.02 11.74 -2.68
N MET A 238 -0.86 13.04 -2.88
CA MET A 238 0.42 13.71 -2.73
C MET A 238 0.25 15.11 -2.16
N TRP A 239 1.26 15.56 -1.42
CA TRP A 239 1.31 16.92 -0.89
C TRP A 239 2.10 17.84 -1.80
N TYR A 240 1.66 19.09 -1.84
CA TYR A 240 2.36 20.15 -2.52
C TYR A 240 2.25 21.46 -1.75
N GLU A 241 3.33 22.23 -1.69
CA GLU A 241 3.33 23.53 -1.01
C GLU A 241 4.00 24.60 -1.87
N PHE A 242 3.32 25.72 -2.03
CA PHE A 242 3.77 26.83 -2.86
C PHE A 242 3.24 28.17 -2.36
N GLY A 243 3.97 29.24 -2.71
CA GLY A 243 3.55 30.61 -2.42
C GLY A 243 2.50 31.11 -3.40
N VAL A 244 1.50 31.80 -2.88
CA VAL A 244 0.48 32.53 -3.64
C VAL A 244 0.37 33.96 -3.13
N ARG A 245 -0.30 34.80 -3.92
CA ARG A 245 -0.55 36.19 -3.55
C ARG A 245 -2.01 36.54 -3.86
N THR A 246 -2.69 37.11 -2.87
CA THR A 246 -4.08 37.57 -3.02
C THR A 246 -4.14 38.91 -3.77
N LYS A 247 -5.35 39.35 -4.13
CA LYS A 247 -5.57 40.66 -4.76
C LYS A 247 -5.04 41.83 -3.92
N ASP A 248 -5.07 41.69 -2.59
CA ASP A 248 -4.60 42.70 -1.64
C ASP A 248 -3.07 42.65 -1.42
N ASN A 249 -2.34 41.92 -2.27
CA ASN A 249 -0.89 41.76 -2.23
C ASN A 249 -0.39 41.06 -0.94
N VAL A 250 -1.22 40.23 -0.29
CA VAL A 250 -0.82 39.41 0.85
C VAL A 250 -0.14 38.13 0.36
N GLU A 251 1.09 37.88 0.79
CA GLU A 251 1.83 36.65 0.46
C GLU A 251 1.44 35.52 1.41
N LEU A 252 0.89 34.45 0.83
CA LEU A 252 0.48 33.24 1.53
C LEU A 252 1.30 32.06 1.04
N ILE A 253 1.48 31.07 1.90
CA ILE A 253 1.98 29.74 1.60
C ILE A 253 0.78 28.80 1.71
N LEU A 254 0.43 28.17 0.59
CA LEU A 254 -0.64 27.19 0.52
C LEU A 254 -0.06 25.78 0.47
N GLY A 255 -0.44 24.96 1.44
CA GLY A 255 -0.25 23.52 1.40
C GLY A 255 -1.52 22.85 0.90
N VAL A 256 -1.42 22.11 -0.20
CA VAL A 256 -2.54 21.40 -0.82
C VAL A 256 -2.27 19.90 -0.88
N THR A 257 -3.34 19.12 -0.82
CA THR A 257 -3.33 17.67 -1.02
C THR A 257 -4.07 17.34 -2.30
N PHE A 258 -3.39 16.65 -3.22
CA PHE A 258 -3.99 16.13 -4.44
C PHE A 258 -4.35 14.66 -4.25
N PHE A 259 -5.59 14.30 -4.53
CA PHE A 259 -6.01 12.91 -4.71
C PHE A 259 -6.08 12.62 -6.20
N TRP A 260 -5.24 11.72 -6.70
CA TRP A 260 -5.05 11.51 -8.13
C TRP A 260 -4.76 10.04 -8.44
N GLN A 261 -4.93 9.66 -9.70
CA GLN A 261 -4.62 8.32 -10.19
C GLN A 261 -4.11 8.38 -11.63
N ILE A 262 -3.38 7.34 -12.03
CA ILE A 262 -2.95 7.14 -13.42
C ILE A 262 -3.98 6.23 -14.07
N ASP A 263 -4.73 6.78 -15.01
CA ASP A 263 -5.81 6.10 -15.72
C ASP A 263 -5.30 5.46 -17.02
N ASN A 264 -4.39 6.14 -17.73
CA ASN A 264 -3.81 5.67 -18.97
C ASN A 264 -2.28 5.84 -19.00
N ILE A 265 -1.58 4.73 -18.76
CA ILE A 265 -0.12 4.68 -18.73
C ILE A 265 0.50 5.00 -20.11
N GLY A 266 -0.14 4.59 -21.20
CA GLY A 266 0.34 4.86 -22.55
C GLY A 266 0.38 6.35 -22.87
N GLN A 267 -0.70 7.05 -22.55
CA GLN A 267 -0.76 8.51 -22.68
C GLN A 267 0.21 9.22 -21.73
N MET A 268 0.36 8.73 -20.51
CA MET A 268 1.32 9.30 -19.57
C MET A 268 2.74 9.28 -20.14
N ILE A 269 3.19 8.15 -20.67
CA ILE A 269 4.56 7.98 -21.15
C ILE A 269 4.83 8.75 -22.44
N SER A 270 3.82 8.95 -23.28
CA SER A 270 3.96 9.78 -24.48
C SER A 270 4.04 11.27 -24.16
N THR A 271 3.47 11.70 -23.05
CA THR A 271 3.20 13.13 -22.80
C THR A 271 4.02 13.71 -21.65
N THR A 272 4.43 12.91 -20.65
CA THR A 272 5.15 13.38 -19.47
C THR A 272 6.25 12.42 -19.02
N ASP A 273 7.35 12.98 -18.53
CA ASP A 273 8.43 12.26 -17.85
C ASP A 273 8.32 12.34 -16.32
N ASP A 274 7.44 13.21 -15.81
CA ASP A 274 7.29 13.58 -14.40
C ASP A 274 5.83 13.95 -14.09
N ALA A 275 4.97 12.95 -14.01
CA ALA A 275 3.55 13.15 -13.77
C ALA A 275 3.25 13.98 -12.50
N PRO A 276 3.85 13.70 -11.31
CA PRO A 276 3.61 14.52 -10.12
C PRO A 276 4.06 15.98 -10.29
N GLY A 277 5.22 16.22 -10.93
CA GLY A 277 5.72 17.56 -11.18
C GLY A 277 4.82 18.36 -12.11
N ASP A 278 4.36 17.75 -13.19
CA ASP A 278 3.43 18.35 -14.16
C ASP A 278 2.09 18.68 -13.52
N ILE A 279 1.52 17.74 -12.74
CA ILE A 279 0.25 17.94 -12.03
C ILE A 279 0.35 19.14 -11.09
N CYS A 280 1.38 19.17 -10.25
CA CYS A 280 1.58 20.25 -9.28
C CYS A 280 1.86 21.59 -9.96
N SER A 281 2.66 21.61 -11.02
CA SER A 281 3.00 22.85 -11.76
C SER A 281 1.80 23.45 -12.46
N HIS A 282 0.94 22.61 -13.04
CA HIS A 282 -0.30 23.05 -13.67
C HIS A 282 -1.29 23.58 -12.65
N ALA A 283 -1.57 22.79 -11.60
CA ALA A 283 -2.48 23.18 -10.53
C ALA A 283 -2.02 24.47 -9.82
N ARG A 284 -0.71 24.63 -9.61
CA ARG A 284 -0.12 25.87 -9.08
C ARG A 284 -0.51 27.09 -9.91
N SER A 285 -0.37 27.01 -11.22
CA SER A 285 -0.70 28.13 -12.12
C SER A 285 -2.18 28.50 -12.03
N MET A 286 -3.07 27.49 -12.04
CA MET A 286 -4.51 27.71 -11.94
C MET A 286 -4.93 28.30 -10.58
N ILE A 287 -4.40 27.76 -9.49
CA ILE A 287 -4.68 28.25 -8.14
C ILE A 287 -4.14 29.67 -7.97
N ILE A 288 -2.91 29.97 -8.39
CA ILE A 288 -2.35 31.34 -8.33
C ILE A 288 -3.23 32.32 -9.10
N GLN A 289 -3.68 31.96 -10.30
CA GLN A 289 -4.57 32.82 -11.10
C GLN A 289 -5.91 33.05 -10.41
N SER A 290 -6.49 32.04 -9.77
CA SER A 290 -7.75 32.16 -9.03
C SER A 290 -7.60 33.05 -7.78
N VAL A 291 -6.60 32.74 -6.94
CA VAL A 291 -6.33 33.46 -5.68
C VAL A 291 -5.95 34.92 -5.93
N SER A 292 -5.23 35.23 -7.01
CA SER A 292 -4.85 36.61 -7.35
C SER A 292 -6.04 37.52 -7.66
N LYS A 293 -7.21 36.95 -7.99
CA LYS A 293 -8.44 37.70 -8.29
C LYS A 293 -9.28 37.98 -7.04
N ALA A 294 -9.08 37.21 -5.97
CA ALA A 294 -9.84 37.31 -4.73
C ALA A 294 -9.08 38.12 -3.66
N PRO A 295 -9.77 39.00 -2.90
CA PRO A 295 -9.21 39.59 -1.69
C PRO A 295 -9.03 38.52 -0.60
N LEU A 296 -8.17 38.79 0.39
CA LEU A 296 -7.81 37.81 1.43
C LEU A 296 -9.03 37.28 2.18
N GLU A 297 -9.94 38.17 2.59
CA GLU A 297 -11.12 37.83 3.39
C GLU A 297 -12.04 36.84 2.65
N VAL A 298 -12.35 37.13 1.37
CA VAL A 298 -13.19 36.26 0.53
C VAL A 298 -12.50 34.92 0.29
N PHE A 299 -11.18 34.92 0.08
CA PHE A 299 -10.44 33.69 -0.07
C PHE A 299 -10.48 32.83 1.20
N LEU A 300 -10.33 33.41 2.39
CA LEU A 300 -10.36 32.66 3.65
C LEU A 300 -11.75 32.11 4.01
N ASP A 301 -12.82 32.75 3.56
CA ASP A 301 -14.18 32.25 3.79
C ASP A 301 -14.52 31.06 2.86
N SER A 302 -13.89 30.98 1.67
CA SER A 302 -14.23 30.03 0.61
C SER A 302 -13.02 29.31 -0.01
N PHE A 303 -11.93 29.14 0.73
CA PHE A 303 -10.65 28.67 0.17
C PHE A 303 -10.75 27.30 -0.52
N ASN A 304 -11.54 26.37 0.03
CA ASN A 304 -11.72 25.04 -0.56
C ASN A 304 -12.48 25.12 -1.88
N ASP A 305 -13.49 25.97 -1.97
CA ASP A 305 -14.31 26.10 -3.18
C ASP A 305 -13.53 26.82 -4.29
N VAL A 306 -12.83 27.91 -3.94
CA VAL A 306 -11.96 28.65 -4.88
C VAL A 306 -10.89 27.74 -5.49
N VAL A 307 -10.29 26.84 -4.70
CA VAL A 307 -9.29 25.88 -5.19
C VAL A 307 -9.94 24.77 -6.03
N ARG A 308 -11.07 24.21 -5.58
CA ARG A 308 -11.77 23.15 -6.30
C ARG A 308 -12.29 23.62 -7.67
N GLU A 309 -12.94 24.77 -7.72
CA GLU A 309 -13.43 25.39 -8.97
C GLU A 309 -12.27 25.67 -9.93
N SER A 310 -11.13 26.17 -9.43
CA SER A 310 -9.98 26.47 -10.29
C SER A 310 -9.42 25.27 -11.05
N ILE A 311 -9.65 24.05 -10.55
CA ILE A 311 -9.14 22.80 -11.14
C ILE A 311 -10.27 22.06 -11.88
N ASN A 312 -11.47 21.98 -11.30
CA ASN A 312 -12.58 21.19 -11.86
C ASN A 312 -13.37 21.92 -12.96
N ASP A 313 -13.52 23.25 -12.91
CA ASP A 313 -14.27 24.00 -13.93
C ASP A 313 -13.45 24.28 -15.19
N SER A 314 -12.15 23.97 -15.15
CA SER A 314 -11.33 24.02 -16.34
C SER A 314 -11.79 22.89 -17.28
N THR A 315 -12.36 23.23 -18.43
CA THR A 315 -12.51 22.32 -19.59
C THR A 315 -11.15 21.91 -20.17
N ASP A 316 -10.10 22.00 -19.37
CA ASP A 316 -8.72 21.84 -19.76
C ASP A 316 -8.41 20.34 -19.87
N PRO A 317 -8.09 19.85 -21.09
CA PRO A 317 -7.74 18.46 -21.29
C PRO A 317 -6.33 18.11 -20.74
N PHE A 318 -5.62 19.04 -20.09
CA PHE A 318 -4.24 18.86 -19.60
C PHE A 318 -3.98 17.54 -18.88
N TYR A 319 -4.82 17.19 -17.89
CA TYR A 319 -4.65 15.98 -17.08
C TYR A 319 -5.02 14.72 -17.87
N VAL A 320 -6.13 14.78 -18.61
CA VAL A 320 -6.62 13.66 -19.44
C VAL A 320 -5.64 13.33 -20.56
N GLN A 321 -5.04 14.32 -21.22
CA GLN A 321 -4.00 14.13 -22.26
C GLN A 321 -2.72 13.47 -21.73
N ARG A 322 -2.46 13.60 -20.43
CA ARG A 322 -1.36 12.93 -19.72
C ARG A 322 -1.78 11.59 -19.10
N GLY A 323 -3.01 11.12 -19.36
CA GLY A 323 -3.53 9.88 -18.79
C GLY A 323 -3.68 9.92 -17.27
N VAL A 324 -3.80 11.11 -16.68
CA VAL A 324 -3.96 11.32 -15.24
C VAL A 324 -5.39 11.79 -14.94
N ARG A 325 -5.95 11.30 -13.84
CA ARG A 325 -7.22 11.77 -13.30
C ARG A 325 -7.01 12.35 -11.90
N ILE A 326 -7.48 13.57 -11.68
CA ILE A 326 -7.57 14.18 -10.36
C ILE A 326 -8.97 13.90 -9.81
N HIS A 327 -9.05 13.32 -8.62
CA HIS A 327 -10.30 13.07 -7.91
C HIS A 327 -10.73 14.29 -7.11
N SER A 328 -9.81 14.87 -6.35
CA SER A 328 -10.06 16.07 -5.56
C SER A 328 -8.76 16.77 -5.19
N VAL A 329 -8.88 18.06 -4.90
CA VAL A 329 -7.81 18.89 -4.34
C VAL A 329 -8.34 19.56 -3.09
N GLU A 330 -7.58 19.44 -2.00
CA GLU A 330 -7.98 19.93 -0.68
C GLU A 330 -6.89 20.82 -0.11
N VAL A 331 -7.29 21.94 0.51
CA VAL A 331 -6.36 22.82 1.20
C VAL A 331 -6.06 22.23 2.57
N ARG A 332 -4.80 21.88 2.79
CA ARG A 332 -4.29 21.31 4.03
C ARG A 332 -3.89 22.40 5.03
N SER A 333 -3.25 23.44 4.53
CA SER A 333 -2.71 24.52 5.38
C SER A 333 -2.64 25.82 4.62
N VAL A 334 -2.96 26.91 5.31
CA VAL A 334 -2.78 28.29 4.84
C VAL A 334 -1.94 29.00 5.89
N SER A 335 -0.81 29.57 5.48
CA SER A 335 0.00 30.42 6.33
C SER A 335 0.40 31.70 5.59
N CYS A 336 0.43 32.81 6.30
CA CYS A 336 1.05 34.04 5.84
C CYS A 336 2.57 33.88 5.89
N LYS A 337 3.26 34.41 4.88
CA LYS A 337 4.72 34.44 4.89
C LYS A 337 5.27 35.42 5.93
N GLU A 338 4.51 36.46 6.24
CA GLU A 338 4.83 37.43 7.29
C GLU A 338 4.28 36.98 8.65
N GLU A 339 5.15 36.92 9.66
CA GLU A 339 4.81 36.42 11.00
C GLU A 339 3.80 37.33 11.74
N SER A 340 3.89 38.64 11.54
CA SER A 340 2.94 39.63 12.09
C SER A 340 1.50 39.38 11.61
N THR A 341 1.34 39.10 10.32
CA THR A 341 0.05 38.85 9.67
C THR A 341 -0.45 37.42 9.97
N GLN A 342 0.45 36.47 10.19
CA GLN A 342 0.10 35.10 10.58
C GLN A 342 -0.60 35.06 11.95
N GLY A 343 -0.12 35.84 12.92
CA GLY A 343 -0.76 35.94 14.24
C GLY A 343 -2.21 36.42 14.14
N ILE A 344 -2.43 37.47 13.33
CA ILE A 344 -3.77 38.03 13.07
C ILE A 344 -4.66 37.00 12.37
N LEU A 345 -4.13 36.29 11.36
CA LEU A 345 -4.87 35.26 10.65
C LEU A 345 -5.31 34.13 11.59
N GLN A 346 -4.42 33.68 12.48
CA GLN A 346 -4.73 32.62 13.44
C GLN A 346 -5.79 33.07 14.45
N GLU A 347 -5.76 34.33 14.87
CA GLU A 347 -6.80 34.94 15.70
C GLU A 347 -8.15 35.00 14.97
N ILE A 348 -8.17 35.41 13.68
CA ILE A 348 -9.38 35.42 12.85
C ILE A 348 -9.97 34.02 12.69
N ILE A 349 -9.13 33.01 12.41
CA ILE A 349 -9.57 31.61 12.29
C ILE A 349 -10.15 31.11 13.61
N GLN A 350 -9.51 31.44 14.73
CA GLN A 350 -9.99 31.06 16.07
C GLN A 350 -11.31 31.76 16.42
N GLU A 351 -11.46 33.05 16.10
CA GLU A 351 -12.69 33.81 16.32
C GLU A 351 -13.83 33.26 15.46
N THR A 352 -13.57 33.00 14.17
CA THR A 352 -14.55 32.42 13.24
C THR A 352 -15.02 31.04 13.71
N THR A 353 -14.10 30.20 14.20
CA THR A 353 -14.43 28.89 14.79
C THR A 353 -15.29 29.04 16.04
N ASN A 354 -14.93 29.98 16.91
CA ASN A 354 -15.71 30.28 18.12
C ASN A 354 -17.11 30.80 17.77
N ARG A 355 -17.23 31.65 16.74
CA ARG A 355 -18.49 32.19 16.24
C ARG A 355 -19.37 31.10 15.63
N LEU A 356 -18.82 30.20 14.83
CA LEU A 356 -19.53 29.03 14.28
C LEU A 356 -20.04 28.12 15.40
N ASN A 357 -19.21 27.80 16.40
CA ASN A 357 -19.63 27.02 17.55
C ASN A 357 -20.78 27.70 18.33
N ARG A 358 -20.71 29.03 18.49
CA ARG A 358 -21.81 29.81 19.12
C ARG A 358 -23.09 29.77 18.28
N LEU A 359 -22.98 29.93 16.95
CA LEU A 359 -24.12 29.85 16.04
C LEU A 359 -24.76 28.47 16.04
N GLN A 360 -23.97 27.40 15.99
CA GLN A 360 -24.46 26.02 16.02
C GLN A 360 -25.13 25.69 17.36
N LYS A 361 -24.55 26.18 18.47
CA LYS A 361 -25.19 26.09 19.79
C LYS A 361 -26.53 26.83 19.82
N GLN A 362 -26.58 28.05 19.28
CA GLN A 362 -27.82 28.83 19.22
C GLN A 362 -28.87 28.19 18.32
N GLN A 363 -28.47 27.60 17.18
CA GLN A 363 -29.38 26.85 16.32
C GLN A 363 -29.94 25.63 17.03
N SER A 364 -29.10 24.87 17.73
CA SER A 364 -29.54 23.72 18.54
C SER A 364 -30.50 24.16 19.65
N GLU A 365 -30.20 25.24 20.36
CA GLU A 365 -31.11 25.80 21.38
C GLU A 365 -32.44 26.27 20.79
N ASN A 366 -32.42 26.92 19.62
CA ASN A 366 -33.63 27.35 18.92
C ASN A 366 -34.45 26.16 18.43
N GLU A 367 -33.80 25.09 17.96
CA GLU A 367 -34.47 23.86 17.53
C GLU A 367 -35.13 23.14 18.70
N VAL A 368 -34.45 23.06 19.86
CA VAL A 368 -35.04 22.55 21.10
C VAL A 368 -36.26 23.38 21.50
N ARG A 369 -36.15 24.72 21.55
CA ARG A 369 -37.28 25.59 21.87
C ARG A 369 -38.43 25.44 20.87
N LEU A 370 -38.14 25.32 19.58
CA LEU A 370 -39.15 25.13 18.55
C LEU A 370 -39.90 23.81 18.76
N ASN A 371 -39.18 22.73 19.09
CA ASN A 371 -39.76 21.43 19.38
C ASN A 371 -40.57 21.44 20.68
N GLU A 372 -40.12 22.16 21.72
CA GLU A 372 -40.89 22.37 22.95
C GLU A 372 -42.21 23.12 22.70
N VAL A 373 -42.17 24.21 21.94
CA VAL A 373 -43.38 24.98 21.58
C VAL A 373 -44.35 24.14 20.76
N LYS A 374 -43.84 23.36 19.79
CA LYS A 374 -44.68 22.40 19.03
C LYS A 374 -45.30 21.36 19.95
N GLY A 375 -44.52 20.78 20.87
CA GLY A 375 -45.01 19.84 21.87
C GLY A 375 -46.13 20.44 22.73
N ASN A 376 -45.94 21.67 23.22
CA ASN A 376 -46.95 22.37 24.02
C ASN A 376 -48.22 22.66 23.23
N PHE A 377 -48.10 23.06 21.96
CA PHE A 377 -49.26 23.28 21.08
C PHE A 377 -50.02 21.98 20.83
N GLU A 378 -49.32 20.87 20.61
CA GLU A 378 -49.94 19.54 20.44
C GLU A 378 -50.68 19.11 21.72
N ILE A 379 -50.09 19.34 22.90
CA ILE A 379 -50.71 19.07 24.20
C ILE A 379 -51.98 19.92 24.36
N GLU A 380 -51.92 21.22 24.06
CA GLU A 380 -53.05 22.13 24.20
C GLU A 380 -54.19 21.76 23.23
N ARG A 381 -53.85 21.36 22.00
CA ARG A 381 -54.81 20.83 21.01
C ARG A 381 -55.48 19.55 21.49
N GLN A 382 -54.72 18.60 22.06
CA GLN A 382 -55.26 17.38 22.64
C GLN A 382 -56.16 17.67 23.85
N MET A 383 -55.79 18.63 24.69
CA MET A 383 -56.62 19.10 25.79
C MET A 383 -57.94 19.71 25.30
N GLY A 384 -57.91 20.53 24.26
CA GLY A 384 -59.11 21.09 23.64
C GLY A 384 -60.04 20.00 23.10
N ALA A 385 -59.49 18.98 22.42
CA ALA A 385 -60.27 17.84 21.93
C ALA A 385 -60.88 17.01 23.09
N LEU A 386 -60.12 16.79 24.17
CA LEU A 386 -60.61 16.10 25.36
C LEU A 386 -61.77 16.85 26.01
N LEU A 387 -61.66 18.17 26.14
CA LEU A 387 -62.72 19.03 26.70
C LEU A 387 -63.98 18.97 25.86
N GLU A 388 -63.85 18.94 24.52
CA GLU A 388 -65.01 18.83 23.64
C GLU A 388 -65.72 17.48 23.78
N ILE A 389 -64.95 16.37 23.87
CA ILE A 389 -65.50 15.04 24.17
C ILE A 389 -66.20 15.02 25.53
N GLN A 390 -65.61 15.66 26.55
CA GLN A 390 -66.23 15.78 27.87
C GLN A 390 -67.53 16.58 27.82
N ARG A 391 -67.56 17.68 27.07
CA ARG A 391 -68.76 18.51 26.86
C ARG A 391 -69.86 17.72 26.16
N GLU A 392 -69.53 16.99 25.10
CA GLU A 392 -70.49 16.13 24.40
C GLU A 392 -71.03 15.02 25.31
N ASN A 393 -70.15 14.38 26.07
CA ASN A 393 -70.55 13.34 27.01
C ASN A 393 -71.46 13.90 28.11
N ALA A 394 -71.15 15.09 28.65
CA ALA A 394 -71.99 15.76 29.63
C ALA A 394 -73.37 16.14 29.06
N LEU A 395 -73.42 16.65 27.82
CA LEU A 395 -74.68 16.96 27.13
C LEU A 395 -75.50 15.70 26.87
N LYS A 396 -74.87 14.60 26.41
CA LYS A 396 -75.55 13.31 26.22
C LYS A 396 -76.10 12.79 27.53
N GLN A 397 -75.32 12.81 28.61
CA GLN A 397 -75.78 12.40 29.94
C GLN A 397 -76.96 13.25 30.42
N ALA A 398 -76.89 14.57 30.28
CA ALA A 398 -77.98 15.48 30.64
C ALA A 398 -79.25 15.19 29.82
N LYS A 399 -79.12 14.96 28.51
CA LYS A 399 -80.23 14.62 27.61
C LYS A 399 -80.85 13.28 27.96
N THR A 400 -80.05 12.22 28.14
CA THR A 400 -80.52 10.89 28.55
C THR A 400 -81.20 10.95 29.91
N THR A 401 -80.70 11.75 30.85
CA THR A 401 -81.35 11.96 32.16
C THR A 401 -82.69 12.66 32.00
N GLY A 402 -82.77 13.71 31.17
CA GLY A 402 -84.01 14.40 30.86
C GLY A 402 -85.04 13.52 30.16
N GLU A 403 -84.62 12.73 29.16
CA GLU A 403 -85.46 11.75 28.47
C GLU A 403 -85.96 10.67 29.43
N SER A 404 -85.10 10.17 30.32
CA SER A 404 -85.47 9.18 31.34
C SER A 404 -86.50 9.75 32.33
N GLU A 405 -86.34 10.98 32.80
CA GLU A 405 -87.36 11.63 33.63
C GLU A 405 -88.64 11.90 32.84
N ALA A 406 -88.59 12.31 31.57
CA ALA A 406 -89.78 12.51 30.75
C ALA A 406 -90.58 11.22 30.56
N VAL A 407 -89.92 10.09 30.31
CA VAL A 407 -90.54 8.76 30.24
C VAL A 407 -91.16 8.38 31.60
N ARG A 408 -90.45 8.64 32.70
CA ARG A 408 -90.96 8.41 34.06
C ARG A 408 -92.23 9.22 34.34
N VAL A 409 -92.27 10.48 33.89
CA VAL A 409 -93.47 11.33 34.00
C VAL A 409 -94.58 10.78 33.11
N ALA A 410 -94.32 10.48 31.83
CA ALA A 410 -95.35 9.94 30.93
C ALA A 410 -96.00 8.65 31.48
N GLN A 411 -95.18 7.69 31.94
CA GLN A 411 -95.67 6.46 32.58
C GLN A 411 -96.53 6.74 33.80
N PHE A 412 -96.17 7.74 34.63
CA PHE A 412 -96.96 8.16 35.78
C PHE A 412 -98.33 8.70 35.37
N PHE A 413 -98.41 9.47 34.29
CA PHE A 413 -99.69 10.00 33.78
C PHE A 413 -100.57 8.92 33.13
N GLU A 414 -99.97 7.91 32.49
CA GLU A 414 -100.67 6.74 31.91
C GLU A 414 -101.21 5.78 32.98
N THR A 415 -100.53 5.63 34.12
CA THR A 415 -101.03 4.76 35.22
C THR A 415 -102.18 5.38 36.01
N LEU A 416 -102.47 6.67 35.82
CA LEU A 416 -103.59 7.37 36.46
C LEU A 416 -104.87 7.21 35.63
N SER A 417 -105.94 6.74 36.27
CA SER A 417 -107.30 6.57 35.74
C SER A 417 -107.76 7.64 34.74
N ASP A 418 -108.42 7.23 33.66
CA ASP A 418 -109.01 8.10 32.62
C ASP A 418 -110.15 9.01 33.14
N SER A 419 -110.60 8.79 34.38
CA SER A 419 -111.63 9.60 35.04
C SER A 419 -111.11 10.94 35.59
N LEU A 420 -109.80 11.20 35.52
CA LEU A 420 -109.15 12.40 36.04
C LEU A 420 -108.79 13.35 34.91
N SER A 421 -109.12 14.63 35.07
CA SER A 421 -108.77 15.68 34.11
C SER A 421 -107.25 15.97 34.13
N GLU A 422 -106.68 16.41 32.99
CA GLU A 422 -105.25 16.78 32.91
C GLU A 422 -104.78 17.73 34.03
N PRO A 423 -105.54 18.76 34.45
CA PRO A 423 -105.15 19.64 35.55
C PRO A 423 -105.00 18.92 36.90
N GLU A 424 -105.84 17.91 37.16
CA GLU A 424 -105.83 17.14 38.41
C GLU A 424 -104.64 16.19 38.47
N LYS A 425 -104.31 15.53 37.34
CA LYS A 425 -103.12 14.68 37.22
C LYS A 425 -101.83 15.48 37.47
N ILE A 426 -101.75 16.71 36.94
CA ILE A 426 -100.63 17.64 37.16
C ILE A 426 -100.50 18.03 38.64
N ASN A 427 -101.62 18.29 39.33
CA ASN A 427 -101.59 18.70 40.73
C ASN A 427 -101.10 17.57 41.66
N ILE A 428 -101.50 16.32 41.38
CA ILE A 428 -101.01 15.13 42.10
C ILE A 428 -99.51 14.95 41.89
N PHE A 429 -99.04 15.05 40.64
CA PHE A 429 -97.61 14.96 40.31
C PHE A 429 -96.78 16.02 41.04
N ASN A 430 -97.24 17.28 41.03
CA ASN A 430 -96.56 18.38 41.72
C ASN A 430 -96.55 18.20 43.24
N THR A 431 -97.60 17.62 43.81
CA THR A 431 -97.65 17.32 45.25
C THR A 431 -96.66 16.22 45.63
N LEU A 432 -96.58 15.14 44.84
CA LEU A 432 -95.59 14.09 45.04
C LEU A 432 -94.15 14.58 44.84
N LYS A 433 -93.90 15.40 43.80
CA LYS A 433 -92.60 16.03 43.59
C LYS A 433 -92.21 16.93 44.76
N LYS A 434 -93.14 17.72 45.31
CA LYS A 434 -92.88 18.52 46.52
C LYS A 434 -92.45 17.65 47.69
N VAL A 435 -93.11 16.51 47.91
CA VAL A 435 -92.71 15.55 48.97
C VAL A 435 -91.33 14.96 48.68
N GLU A 436 -91.04 14.54 47.44
CA GLU A 436 -89.72 14.00 47.04
C GLU A 436 -88.61 15.05 47.20
N TYR A 437 -88.87 16.31 46.82
CA TYR A 437 -87.92 17.41 47.00
C TYR A 437 -87.70 17.71 48.49
N ILE A 438 -88.74 17.72 49.31
CA ILE A 438 -88.65 17.91 50.77
C ILE A 438 -87.86 16.76 51.40
N GLU A 439 -88.05 15.51 50.96
CA GLU A 439 -87.31 14.36 51.45
C GLU A 439 -85.83 14.40 51.03
N LYS A 440 -85.53 14.75 49.78
CA LYS A 440 -84.15 14.95 49.30
C LYS A 440 -83.45 16.10 50.01
N LEU A 441 -84.15 17.21 50.25
CA LEU A 441 -83.65 18.34 51.03
C LEU A 441 -83.37 17.93 52.48
N GLY A 442 -84.28 17.18 53.11
CA GLY A 442 -84.13 16.67 54.48
C GLY A 442 -83.01 15.64 54.67
N ARG A 443 -82.59 14.95 53.60
CA ARG A 443 -81.43 14.03 53.61
C ARG A 443 -80.11 14.68 53.18
N SER A 444 -80.15 15.89 52.63
CA SER A 444 -78.97 16.59 52.14
C SER A 444 -78.47 17.63 53.16
N ASN A 445 -77.16 17.89 53.19
CA ASN A 445 -76.54 18.95 53.99
C ASN A 445 -76.79 20.36 53.38
N ALA A 446 -78.00 20.62 52.89
CA ALA A 446 -78.34 21.87 52.23
C ALA A 446 -78.60 22.98 53.26
N ASN A 447 -77.73 23.99 53.27
CA ASN A 447 -77.94 25.21 54.06
C ASN A 447 -79.02 26.08 53.39
N MET A 448 -80.17 26.27 54.03
CA MET A 448 -81.18 27.26 53.62
C MET A 448 -80.86 28.63 54.23
N PHE A 449 -80.77 29.63 53.37
CA PHE A 449 -80.65 31.03 53.77
C PHE A 449 -82.03 31.70 53.67
N PHE A 450 -82.55 32.20 54.80
CA PHE A 450 -83.78 32.99 54.85
C PHE A 450 -83.43 34.46 55.03
N THR A 451 -84.19 35.36 54.40
CA THR A 451 -84.09 36.80 54.67
C THR A 451 -85.03 37.19 55.81
N PRO A 452 -84.77 38.27 56.57
CA PRO A 452 -85.62 38.68 57.69
C PRO A 452 -87.08 38.98 57.31
N SER A 453 -87.35 39.28 56.05
CA SER A 453 -88.70 39.43 55.48
C SER A 453 -89.46 38.11 55.34
N ASP A 454 -88.77 36.98 55.33
CA ASP A 454 -89.34 35.65 55.10
C ASP A 454 -89.83 34.98 56.40
N VAL A 455 -89.61 35.61 57.58
CA VAL A 455 -89.96 35.03 58.89
C VAL A 455 -90.47 36.11 59.86
N ASP A 456 -91.75 36.06 60.27
CA ASP A 456 -92.32 36.97 61.30
C ASP A 456 -91.92 36.48 62.71
N LEU A 457 -90.68 36.79 63.11
CA LEU A 457 -90.16 36.50 64.45
C LEU A 457 -90.53 37.63 65.42
N ARG A 458 -91.51 37.39 66.30
CA ARG A 458 -91.86 38.31 67.40
C ARG A 458 -91.32 37.80 68.73
N ILE A 459 -90.50 38.61 69.38
CA ILE A 459 -89.90 38.31 70.69
C ILE A 459 -90.76 38.95 71.79
N GLU A 460 -91.38 38.14 72.64
CA GLU A 460 -92.13 38.59 73.81
C GLU A 460 -91.16 38.84 74.99
N ALA A 461 -91.00 40.10 75.40
CA ALA A 461 -90.17 40.44 76.56
C ALA A 461 -91.04 40.55 77.83
N ARG A 462 -90.92 39.56 78.73
CA ARG A 462 -91.49 39.67 80.09
C ARG A 462 -90.64 40.64 80.93
N PRO A 463 -91.22 41.64 81.61
CA PRO A 463 -90.47 42.48 82.54
C PRO A 463 -90.11 41.66 83.79
N LYS A 464 -88.84 41.69 84.19
CA LYS A 464 -88.39 41.11 85.46
C LYS A 464 -88.79 42.02 86.62
N SER A 465 -89.61 41.50 87.53
CA SER A 465 -89.67 41.89 88.94
C SER A 465 -88.49 41.30 89.70
#